data_AF-A0A971LV92-F1
#
_entry.id   AF-A0A971LV92-F1
#
_cell.length_a   1.000
_cell.length_b   1.000
_cell.length_c   1.000
_cell.angle_alpha   90.00
_cell.angle_beta   90.00
_cell.angle_gamma   90.00
#
_symmetry.space_group_name_H-M   'P 1'
#
loop_
_entity.id
_entity.type
_entity.pdbx_description
1 polymer ?
#
loop_
_entity_poly.entity_id
_entity_poly.type
_entity_poly.pdbx_seq_one_letter_code
_entity_poly.pdbx_strand_id
1 'polypeptide(L)' 'MGNKKNIFHGRNKKYIDLHDIYELIEMGLDKEEISKELGVSQKYINHIIKDYYEDY' A
#
# COMPACT_ATOMS: atom_id res chain seq x y z
N MET A 1 2.40 -19.44 5.87
CA MET A 1 1.50 -19.03 4.76
C MET A 1 1.36 -17.52 4.86
N GLY A 2 1.98 -16.78 3.94
CA GLY A 2 2.00 -15.31 3.98
C GLY A 2 0.60 -14.74 3.84
N ASN A 3 0.21 -13.88 4.77
CA ASN A 3 -1.10 -13.23 4.80
C ASN A 3 -1.20 -12.20 3.68
N LYS A 4 -1.59 -12.63 2.47
CA LYS A 4 -2.00 -11.70 1.40
C LYS A 4 -3.32 -11.03 1.82
N LYS A 5 -3.23 -9.87 2.47
CA LYS A 5 -4.40 -9.06 2.83
C LYS A 5 -4.91 -8.37 1.55
N ASN A 6 -5.90 -8.98 0.91
CA ASN A 6 -6.49 -8.47 -0.33
C ASN A 6 -7.57 -7.44 0.01
N ILE A 7 -7.34 -6.16 -0.29
CA ILE A 7 -8.28 -5.09 0.10
C ILE A 7 -8.72 -4.32 -1.16
N PHE A 8 -10.03 -4.36 -1.42
CA PHE A 8 -10.65 -3.72 -2.58
C PHE A 8 -10.95 -2.24 -2.29
N HIS A 9 -10.42 -1.30 -3.08
CA HIS A 9 -10.69 0.13 -2.93
C HIS A 9 -11.42 0.72 -4.15
N GLY A 10 -12.72 1.00 -4.02
CA GLY A 10 -13.50 1.84 -4.96
C GLY A 10 -13.80 1.24 -6.34
N ARG A 11 -14.68 1.91 -7.13
CA ARG A 11 -15.38 1.41 -8.34
C ARG A 11 -14.50 0.94 -9.51
N ASN A 12 -13.18 1.05 -9.44
CA ASN A 12 -12.23 0.47 -10.38
C ASN A 12 -11.38 -0.54 -9.60
N LYS A 13 -11.72 -1.83 -9.72
CA LYS A 13 -11.04 -2.95 -9.02
C LYS A 13 -9.61 -3.10 -9.54
N LYS A 14 -8.70 -2.22 -9.15
CA LYS A 14 -7.27 -2.49 -9.20
C LYS A 14 -6.95 -3.31 -7.96
N TYR A 15 -6.38 -4.49 -8.16
CA TYR A 15 -5.89 -5.33 -7.07
C TYR A 15 -4.53 -4.76 -6.69
N ILE A 16 -4.44 -4.12 -5.53
CA ILE A 16 -3.18 -3.66 -4.97
C ILE A 16 -2.83 -4.62 -3.84
N ASP A 17 -1.73 -5.37 -4.01
CA ASP A 17 -1.19 -6.19 -2.93
C ASP A 17 -0.41 -5.29 -1.96
N LEU A 18 -0.34 -5.68 -0.69
CA LEU A 18 0.51 -4.98 0.27
C LEU A 18 1.98 -5.05 -0.15
N HIS A 19 2.36 -6.11 -0.86
CA HIS A 19 3.69 -6.25 -1.42
C HIS A 19 4.06 -5.09 -2.34
N ASP A 20 3.14 -4.68 -3.24
CA ASP A 20 3.37 -3.55 -4.16
C ASP A 20 3.66 -2.25 -3.38
N ILE A 21 2.99 -2.05 -2.24
CA ILE A 21 3.22 -0.88 -1.38
C ILE A 21 4.59 -0.97 -0.71
N TYR A 22 4.97 -2.14 -0.20
CA TYR A 22 6.26 -2.35 0.45
C TYR A 22 7.44 -2.17 -0.50
N GLU A 23 7.37 -2.68 -1.73
CA GLU A 23 8.41 -2.49 -2.74
C GLU A 23 8.64 -1.00 -3.02
N LEU A 24 7.58 -0.21 -3.13
CA LEU A 24 7.70 1.23 -3.36
C LEU A 24 8.27 1.97 -2.14
N ILE A 25 7.94 1.54 -0.91
CA ILE A 25 8.54 2.07 0.31
C ILE A 25 10.04 1.74 0.37
N GLU A 26 10.43 0.51 0.03
CA GLU A 26 11.84 0.09 -0.03
C GLU A 26 12.63 0.83 -1.11
N MET A 27 11.98 1.18 -2.22
CA MET A 27 12.54 2.06 -3.25
C MET A 27 12.67 3.52 -2.79
N GLY A 28 12.15 3.89 -1.62
CA GLY A 28 12.25 5.21 -1.04
C GLY A 28 11.22 6.22 -1.57
N LEU A 29 10.13 5.76 -2.19
CA LEU A 29 9.08 6.65 -2.66
C LEU A 29 8.31 7.26 -1.49
N ASP A 30 7.84 8.48 -1.69
CA ASP A 30 6.95 9.11 -0.74
C ASP A 30 5.48 8.64 -0.90
N LYS A 31 4.68 8.85 0.14
CA LYS A 31 3.27 8.44 0.17
C LYS A 31 2.41 9.06 -0.95
N GLU A 32 2.79 10.22 -1.48
CA GLU A 32 2.08 10.86 -2.58
C GLU A 32 2.41 10.19 -3.91
N GLU A 33 3.66 9.85 -4.13
CA GLU A 33 4.11 9.07 -5.29
C GLU A 33 3.46 7.70 -5.32
N ILE A 34 3.49 6.97 -4.20
CA ILE A 34 2.85 5.66 -4.04
C ILE A 34 1.34 5.76 -4.30
N SER A 35 0.71 6.85 -3.84
CA SER A 35 -0.73 7.10 -4.02
C SER A 35 -1.10 7.25 -5.49
N LYS A 36 -0.28 7.99 -6.24
CA LYS A 36 -0.48 8.19 -7.68
C LYS A 36 -0.22 6.92 -8.48
N GLU A 37 0.85 6.19 -8.17
CA GLU A 37 1.27 4.99 -8.89
C GLU A 37 0.23 3.86 -8.75
N LEU A 38 -0.20 3.63 -7.51
CA LEU A 38 -1.14 2.57 -7.18
C LEU A 38 -2.60 2.99 -7.36
N GLY A 39 -2.87 4.29 -7.50
CA GLY A 39 -4.23 4.83 -7.59
C GLY A 39 -5.03 4.66 -6.29
N VAL A 40 -4.33 4.63 -5.15
CA VAL A 40 -4.92 4.48 -3.81
C VAL A 40 -4.85 5.78 -3.05
N SER A 41 -5.71 5.97 -2.05
CA SER A 41 -5.63 7.17 -1.21
C SER A 41 -4.36 7.18 -0.35
N GLN A 42 -3.77 8.36 -0.16
CA GLN A 42 -2.66 8.55 0.79
C GLN A 42 -3.01 8.08 2.21
N LYS A 43 -4.28 8.19 2.61
CA LYS A 43 -4.78 7.68 3.90
C LYS A 43 -4.63 6.17 4.01
N TYR A 44 -4.87 5.43 2.93
CA TYR A 44 -4.67 3.98 2.89
C TYR A 44 -3.18 3.64 3.03
N ILE A 45 -2.31 4.28 2.25
CA ILE A 45 -0.86 4.09 2.34
C ILE A 45 -0.35 4.38 3.75
N ASN A 46 -0.82 5.46 4.38
CA ASN A 46 -0.45 5.79 5.75
C ASN A 46 -0.87 4.72 6.76
N HIS A 47 -2.00 4.04 6.53
CA HIS A 47 -2.42 2.91 7.36
C HIS A 47 -1.50 1.70 7.17
N ILE A 48 -1.12 1.39 5.92
CA ILE A 48 -0.20 0.28 5.61
C ILE A 48 1.20 0.54 6.15
N ILE A 49 1.72 1.76 5.98
CA ILE A 49 3.01 2.17 6.55
C ILE A 49 2.99 2.01 8.07
N LYS A 50 1.90 2.41 8.73
CA LYS A 50 1.78 2.23 10.17
C LYS A 50 1.77 0.75 10.56
N ASP A 51 1.01 -0.09 9.86
CA ASP A 51 1.00 -1.55 10.07
C ASP A 51 2.40 -2.16 9.87
N TYR A 52 3.16 -1.69 8.86
CA TYR A 52 4.53 -2.13 8.57
C TYR A 52 5.52 -1.84 9.68
N TYR A 53 5.47 -0.63 10.25
CA TYR A 53 6.40 -0.19 11.28
C TYR A 53 5.98 -0.61 12.69
N GLU A 54 4.71 -0.94 12.95
CA GLU A 54 4.28 -1.46 14.26
C GLU A 54 4.51 -2.98 14.41
N ASP A 55 4.71 -3.72 13.32
CA ASP A 55 5.13 -5.13 13.34
C ASP A 55 6.66 -5.30 13.52
N TYR A 56 7.42 -4.19 13.63
CA TYR A 56 8.87 -4.13 13.84
C TYR A 56 9.21 -3.56 15.23
#